data_AF-A0A1E8Z0Z2-F1
#
_entry.id   AF-A0A1E8Z0Z2-F1
#
_cell.length_a   1.000
_cell.length_b   1.000
_cell.length_c   1.000
_cell.angle_alpha   90.00
_cell.angle_beta   90.00
_cell.angle_gamma   90.00
#
_symmetry.space_group_name_H-M   'P 1'
#
loop_
_entity.id
_entity.type
_entity.pdbx_description
1 polymer ?
#
loop_
_entity_poly.entity_id
_entity_poly.type
_entity_poly.pdbx_seq_one_letter_code
_entity_poly.pdbx_strand_id
1 'polypeptide(L)'
;MESRFNEAIHRIYYFLKLNLMLVLGFLLGGCLLSSLTVGISLHLEAKNNAALLTFKQWWNKVKIEYKQTALISWLYNLCIILLLWALFVTSQLKGIVFLMSWFVQVALLIGCVLTMLAEAQLRQYYEGAAWQITKLSWMQLFMSPKANIGTLLLGFILGLVSLQFPAIVFLTGWAIWISFMTSIYYKEWTRLEII
;
A
#
# COMPACT_ATOMS: atom_id res chain seq x y z
N MET A 1 34.74 -6.45 5.74
CA MET A 1 33.50 -7.19 5.39
C MET A 1 32.43 -7.07 6.47
N GLU A 2 32.78 -6.92 7.75
CA GLU A 2 31.82 -6.70 8.85
C GLU A 2 30.89 -5.49 8.65
N SER A 3 31.36 -4.38 8.07
CA SER A 3 30.51 -3.17 7.93
C SER A 3 29.30 -3.37 7.01
N ARG A 4 29.48 -4.06 5.88
CA ARG A 4 28.40 -4.32 4.91
C ARG A 4 27.39 -5.34 5.43
N PHE A 5 27.86 -6.32 6.18
CA PHE A 5 27.00 -7.33 6.81
C PHE A 5 26.15 -6.71 7.92
N ASN A 6 26.75 -5.87 8.76
CA ASN A 6 26.04 -5.18 9.84
C ASN A 6 25.01 -4.19 9.28
N GLU A 7 25.35 -3.47 8.20
CA GLU A 7 24.42 -2.59 7.50
C GLU A 7 23.23 -3.36 6.89
N ALA A 8 23.48 -4.54 6.31
CA ALA A 8 22.42 -5.41 5.79
C ALA A 8 21.46 -5.88 6.91
N ILE A 9 22.00 -6.27 8.06
CA ILE A 9 21.19 -6.66 9.23
C ILE A 9 20.32 -5.50 9.71
N HIS A 10 20.87 -4.29 9.81
CA HIS A 10 20.10 -3.12 10.21
C HIS A 10 18.95 -2.80 9.25
N ARG A 11 19.16 -2.95 7.94
CA ARG A 11 18.09 -2.79 6.93
C ARG A 11 17.02 -3.86 7.05
N ILE A 12 17.40 -5.12 7.24
CA ILE A 12 16.44 -6.22 7.46
C ILE A 12 15.60 -5.95 8.71
N TYR A 13 16.25 -5.55 9.81
CA TYR A 13 15.57 -5.24 11.06
C TYR A 13 14.63 -4.04 10.93
N TYR A 14 15.06 -3.01 10.19
CA TYR A 14 14.22 -1.87 9.84
C TYR A 14 12.93 -2.30 9.12
N PHE A 15 13.05 -3.13 8.07
CA PHE A 15 11.88 -3.59 7.31
C PHE A 15 10.95 -4.44 8.16
N LEU A 16 11.49 -5.34 8.98
CA LEU A 16 10.68 -6.20 9.85
C LEU A 16 9.88 -5.38 10.87
N LYS A 17 10.51 -4.35 11.46
CA LYS A 17 9.88 -3.46 12.43
C LYS A 17 8.79 -2.58 11.80
N LEU A 18 9.06 -1.99 10.64
CA LEU A 18 8.08 -1.21 9.88
C LEU A 18 6.89 -2.08 9.47
N ASN A 19 7.16 -3.29 9.00
CA ASN A 19 6.13 -4.23 8.58
C ASN A 19 5.22 -4.65 9.74
N LEU A 20 5.78 -4.92 10.92
CA LEU A 20 5.01 -5.30 12.10
C LEU A 20 4.04 -4.18 12.52
N MET A 21 4.46 -2.92 12.42
CA MET A 21 3.58 -1.77 12.65
C MET A 21 2.45 -1.70 11.62
N LEU A 22 2.76 -1.91 10.34
CA LEU A 22 1.76 -1.90 9.27
C LEU A 22 0.71 -3.00 9.43
N VAL A 23 1.15 -4.21 9.72
CA VAL A 23 0.30 -5.37 9.99
C VAL A 23 -0.62 -5.13 11.18
N LEU A 24 -0.10 -4.53 12.27
CA LEU A 24 -0.95 -4.17 13.41
C LEU A 24 -2.06 -3.18 12.99
N GLY A 25 -1.74 -2.21 12.12
CA GLY A 25 -2.75 -1.32 11.55
C GLY A 25 -3.79 -2.01 10.68
N PHE A 26 -3.41 -3.06 9.94
CA PHE A 26 -4.35 -3.91 9.19
C PHE A 26 -5.27 -4.69 10.11
N LEU A 27 -4.73 -5.35 11.14
CA LEU A 27 -5.48 -6.18 12.09
C LEU A 27 -6.50 -5.37 12.91
N LEU A 28 -6.27 -4.06 13.07
CA LEU A 28 -7.14 -3.16 13.83
C LEU A 28 -8.38 -2.67 13.05
N GLY A 29 -8.60 -3.13 11.81
CA GLY A 29 -9.86 -2.96 11.06
C GLY A 29 -10.23 -1.50 10.78
N GLY A 30 -10.07 -1.06 9.53
CA GLY A 30 -10.40 0.32 9.12
C GLY A 30 -9.24 1.32 9.25
N CYS A 31 -8.12 0.92 9.86
CA CYS A 31 -6.89 1.73 9.94
C CYS A 31 -5.91 1.47 8.78
N LEU A 32 -6.31 0.75 7.73
CA LEU A 32 -5.40 0.36 6.66
C LEU A 32 -4.80 1.58 5.94
N LEU A 33 -5.64 2.53 5.53
CA LEU A 33 -5.16 3.73 4.83
C LEU A 33 -4.30 4.61 5.76
N SER A 34 -4.71 4.83 7.01
CA SER A 34 -3.92 5.61 7.97
C SER A 34 -2.59 4.94 8.31
N SER A 35 -2.58 3.62 8.47
CA SER A 35 -1.36 2.84 8.71
C SER A 35 -0.41 2.91 7.52
N LEU A 36 -0.92 2.82 6.28
CA LEU A 36 -0.14 2.98 5.06
C LEU A 36 0.47 4.38 4.96
N THR A 37 -0.33 5.43 5.15
CA THR A 37 0.11 6.84 5.14
C THR A 37 1.22 7.06 6.18
N VAL A 38 1.03 6.59 7.43
CA VAL A 38 2.04 6.70 8.48
C VAL A 38 3.27 5.82 8.21
N GLY A 39 3.09 4.65 7.59
CA GLY A 39 4.21 3.79 7.22
C GLY A 39 5.10 4.43 6.15
N ILE A 40 4.50 5.11 5.17
CA ILE A 40 5.22 5.89 4.16
C ILE A 40 5.95 7.07 4.81
N SER A 41 5.29 7.81 5.71
CA SER A 41 5.91 8.96 6.40
C SER A 41 7.11 8.54 7.23
N LEU A 42 6.97 7.48 8.03
CA LEU A 42 8.06 6.91 8.82
C LEU A 42 9.17 6.34 7.94
N HIS A 43 8.84 5.85 6.74
CA HIS A 43 9.84 5.39 5.79
C HIS A 43 10.71 6.53 5.27
N LEU A 44 10.08 7.62 4.86
CA LEU A 44 10.76 8.83 4.40
C LEU A 44 11.60 9.48 5.51
N GLU A 45 11.07 9.56 6.73
CA GLU A 45 11.75 10.16 7.88
C GLU A 45 12.94 9.31 8.37
N ALA A 46 12.77 8.00 8.48
CA ALA A 46 13.78 7.14 9.10
C ALA A 46 14.96 6.81 8.19
N LYS A 47 14.83 6.95 6.86
CA LYS A 47 15.88 6.64 5.86
C LYS A 47 16.58 5.28 6.12
N ASN A 48 15.79 4.25 6.46
CA ASN A 48 16.23 2.89 6.84
C ASN A 48 16.90 2.73 8.22
N ASN A 49 16.87 3.74 9.10
CA ASN A 49 17.33 3.61 10.48
C ASN A 49 16.25 3.05 11.41
N ALA A 50 16.39 1.79 11.82
CA ALA A 50 15.42 1.09 12.68
C ALA A 50 15.28 1.68 14.10
N ALA A 51 16.29 2.39 14.59
CA ALA A 51 16.27 2.99 15.93
C ALA A 51 15.22 4.10 16.05
N LEU A 52 14.92 4.78 14.93
CA LEU A 52 13.95 5.87 14.86
C LEU A 52 12.49 5.39 14.81
N LEU A 53 12.26 4.11 14.52
CA LEU A 53 10.91 3.54 14.50
C LEU A 53 10.49 3.11 15.90
N THR A 54 9.64 3.87 16.60
CA THR A 54 9.06 3.41 17.87
C THR A 54 7.55 3.20 17.76
N PHE A 55 7.03 2.17 18.44
CA PHE A 55 5.60 1.88 18.44
C PHE A 55 4.77 3.05 18.97
N LYS A 56 5.26 3.76 20.00
CA LYS A 56 4.60 4.93 20.57
C LYS A 56 4.46 6.06 19.55
N GLN A 57 5.52 6.36 18.79
CA GLN A 57 5.47 7.38 17.73
C GLN A 57 4.52 6.97 16.61
N TRP A 58 4.63 5.72 16.15
CA TRP A 58 3.74 5.17 15.12
C TRP A 58 2.27 5.25 15.54
N TRP A 59 1.92 4.76 16.73
CA TRP A 59 0.54 4.73 17.20
C TRP A 59 -0.06 6.12 17.39
N ASN A 60 0.74 7.08 17.88
CA ASN A 60 0.30 8.46 18.01
C ASN A 60 0.02 9.09 16.64
N LYS A 61 0.90 8.88 15.65
CA LYS A 61 0.68 9.34 14.27
C LYS A 61 -0.55 8.68 13.64
N VAL A 62 -0.72 7.36 13.81
CA VAL A 62 -1.88 6.62 13.28
C VAL A 62 -3.20 7.16 13.86
N LYS A 63 -3.25 7.51 15.14
CA LYS A 63 -4.47 8.09 15.74
C LYS A 63 -4.86 9.43 15.12
N ILE A 64 -3.87 10.28 14.83
CA ILE A 64 -4.10 11.59 14.22
C ILE A 64 -4.57 11.40 12.79
N GLU A 65 -3.84 10.59 12.01
CA GLU A 65 -4.19 10.32 10.61
C GLU A 65 -5.52 9.60 10.49
N TYR A 66 -5.80 8.63 11.36
CA TYR A 66 -7.08 7.92 11.35
C TYR A 66 -8.26 8.88 11.49
N LYS A 67 -8.19 9.93 12.33
CA LYS A 67 -9.29 10.90 12.41
C LYS A 67 -9.55 11.60 11.08
N GLN A 68 -8.51 11.84 10.29
CA GLN A 68 -8.60 12.54 9.01
C GLN A 68 -8.95 11.60 7.85
N THR A 69 -8.51 10.35 7.91
CA THR A 69 -8.64 9.37 6.82
C THR A 69 -9.64 8.27 7.09
N ALA A 70 -10.26 8.19 8.28
CA ALA A 70 -11.12 7.08 8.69
C ALA A 70 -12.24 6.84 7.68
N LEU A 71 -12.98 7.89 7.33
CA LEU A 71 -14.14 7.77 6.44
C LEU A 71 -13.74 7.18 5.08
N ILE A 72 -12.64 7.66 4.49
CA ILE A 72 -12.16 7.16 3.20
C ILE A 72 -11.53 5.78 3.31
N SER A 73 -10.80 5.50 4.40
CA SER A 73 -10.26 4.17 4.70
C SER A 73 -11.38 3.14 4.78
N TRP A 74 -12.49 3.48 5.43
CA TRP A 74 -13.69 2.65 5.50
C TRP A 74 -14.36 2.49 4.14
N LEU A 75 -14.45 3.55 3.33
CA LEU A 75 -14.98 3.47 1.97
C LEU A 75 -14.16 2.52 1.10
N TYR A 76 -12.83 2.65 1.05
CA TYR A 76 -11.97 1.74 0.29
C TYR A 76 -12.10 0.30 0.77
N ASN A 77 -12.07 0.06 2.09
CA ASN A 77 -12.23 -1.28 2.63
C ASN A 77 -13.58 -1.89 2.25
N LEU A 78 -14.66 -1.12 2.32
CA LEU A 78 -15.99 -1.57 1.93
C LEU A 78 -16.05 -1.88 0.42
N CYS A 79 -15.46 -1.02 -0.43
CA CYS A 79 -15.36 -1.28 -1.88
C CYS A 79 -14.57 -2.56 -2.18
N ILE A 80 -13.43 -2.78 -1.52
CA ILE A 80 -12.61 -3.98 -1.68
C ILE A 80 -13.40 -5.23 -1.27
N ILE A 81 -14.07 -5.21 -0.11
CA ILE A 81 -14.87 -6.34 0.38
C ILE A 81 -16.01 -6.65 -0.59
N LEU A 82 -16.73 -5.63 -1.08
CA LEU A 82 -17.79 -5.82 -2.07
C LEU A 82 -17.28 -6.40 -3.40
N LEU A 83 -16.11 -5.95 -3.87
CA LEU A 83 -15.50 -6.47 -5.10
C LEU A 83 -15.00 -7.91 -4.93
N LEU A 84 -14.42 -8.25 -3.77
CA LEU A 84 -14.03 -9.63 -3.45
C LEU A 84 -15.26 -10.55 -3.34
N TRP A 85 -16.33 -10.06 -2.71
CA TRP A 85 -17.61 -10.78 -2.67
C TRP A 85 -18.20 -10.97 -4.07
N ALA A 86 -18.17 -9.94 -4.90
CA ALA A 86 -18.62 -10.02 -6.29
C ALA A 86 -17.80 -11.04 -7.10
N LEU A 87 -16.48 -11.08 -6.90
CA LEU A 87 -15.60 -12.08 -7.51
C LEU A 87 -15.94 -13.51 -7.05
N PHE A 88 -16.26 -13.68 -5.78
CA PHE A 88 -16.72 -14.98 -5.27
C PHE A 88 -18.02 -15.42 -5.94
N VAL A 89 -19.01 -14.53 -6.04
CA VAL A 89 -20.30 -14.84 -6.70
C VAL A 89 -20.09 -15.13 -8.19
N THR A 90 -19.30 -14.32 -8.90
CA THR A 90 -19.05 -14.55 -10.33
C THR A 90 -18.24 -15.82 -10.59
N SER A 91 -17.36 -16.24 -9.66
CA SER A 91 -16.64 -17.52 -9.77
C SER A 91 -17.55 -18.75 -9.90
N GLN A 92 -18.83 -18.63 -9.52
CA GLN A 92 -19.83 -19.69 -9.63
C GLN A 92 -20.55 -19.72 -11.00
N LEU A 93 -20.39 -18.68 -11.83
CA LEU A 93 -20.95 -18.62 -13.18
C LEU A 93 -20.11 -19.46 -14.15
N LYS A 94 -20.69 -19.83 -15.30
CA LYS A 94 -20.02 -20.60 -16.35
C LYS A 94 -20.09 -19.88 -17.70
N GLY A 95 -19.17 -20.22 -18.60
CA GLY A 95 -19.15 -19.69 -19.97
C GLY A 95 -18.59 -18.28 -20.10
N ILE A 96 -18.90 -17.61 -21.21
CA ILE A 96 -18.27 -16.32 -21.56
C ILE A 96 -18.65 -15.18 -20.61
N VAL A 97 -19.85 -15.24 -20.02
CA VAL A 97 -20.35 -14.25 -19.05
C VAL A 97 -19.53 -14.26 -17.77
N PHE A 98 -19.06 -15.43 -17.32
CA PHE A 98 -18.10 -15.54 -16.22
C PHE A 98 -16.81 -14.79 -16.58
N LEU A 99 -16.23 -15.10 -17.73
CA LEU A 99 -14.93 -14.59 -18.13
C LEU A 99 -14.92 -13.07 -18.26
N MET A 100 -15.95 -12.49 -18.88
CA MET A 100 -16.09 -11.03 -19.02
C MET A 100 -16.34 -10.35 -17.68
N SER A 101 -17.26 -10.89 -16.85
CA SER A 101 -17.59 -10.30 -15.55
C SER A 101 -16.41 -10.38 -14.57
N TRP A 102 -15.70 -11.51 -14.56
CA TRP A 102 -14.52 -11.72 -13.76
C TRP A 102 -13.38 -10.76 -14.15
N PHE A 103 -13.12 -10.61 -15.46
CA PHE A 103 -12.10 -9.66 -15.95
C PHE A 103 -12.38 -8.23 -15.49
N VAL A 104 -13.62 -7.75 -15.64
CA VAL A 104 -14.02 -6.39 -15.22
C VAL A 104 -13.88 -6.22 -13.71
N GLN A 105 -14.32 -7.20 -12.92
CA GLN A 105 -14.25 -7.12 -11.46
C GLN A 105 -12.80 -7.16 -10.94
N VAL A 106 -11.94 -7.97 -11.55
CA VAL A 106 -10.50 -7.99 -11.24
C VAL A 106 -9.87 -6.63 -11.57
N ALA A 107 -10.18 -6.06 -12.74
CA ALA A 107 -9.67 -4.75 -13.13
C ALA A 107 -10.12 -3.64 -12.16
N LEU A 108 -11.38 -3.66 -11.72
CA LEU A 108 -11.91 -2.71 -10.73
C LEU A 108 -11.27 -2.88 -9.35
N LEU A 109 -11.07 -4.13 -8.90
CA LEU A 109 -10.38 -4.41 -7.64
C LEU A 109 -8.94 -3.89 -7.67
N ILE A 110 -8.22 -4.17 -8.75
CA ILE A 110 -6.87 -3.65 -8.98
C ILE A 110 -6.87 -2.13 -8.95
N GLY A 111 -7.80 -1.49 -9.68
CA GLY A 111 -7.94 -0.03 -9.71
C GLY A 111 -8.17 0.55 -8.32
N CYS A 112 -9.07 -0.05 -7.54
CA CYS A 112 -9.38 0.36 -6.17
C CYS A 112 -8.14 0.29 -5.25
N VAL A 113 -7.41 -0.82 -5.29
CA VAL A 113 -6.18 -1.01 -4.51
C VAL A 113 -5.11 0.01 -4.92
N LEU A 114 -4.88 0.21 -6.22
CA LEU A 114 -3.90 1.19 -6.70
C LEU A 114 -4.29 2.62 -6.32
N THR A 115 -5.57 2.99 -6.41
CA THR A 115 -6.04 4.32 -5.98
C THR A 115 -5.84 4.58 -4.50
N MET A 116 -6.10 3.58 -3.66
CA MET A 116 -5.87 3.69 -2.22
C MET A 116 -4.38 3.88 -1.89
N LEU A 117 -3.49 3.21 -2.63
CA LEU A 117 -2.04 3.36 -2.48
C LEU A 117 -1.55 4.74 -2.94
N ALA A 118 -2.01 5.19 -4.10
CA ALA A 118 -1.71 6.53 -4.60
C ALA A 118 -2.21 7.62 -3.63
N GLU A 119 -3.39 7.41 -3.03
CA GLU A 119 -3.93 8.33 -2.04
C GLU A 119 -3.08 8.40 -0.77
N ALA A 120 -2.62 7.26 -0.26
CA ALA A 120 -1.74 7.20 0.92
C ALA A 120 -0.44 7.98 0.70
N GLN A 121 0.10 7.95 -0.53
CA GLN A 121 1.32 8.68 -0.89
C GLN A 121 1.07 10.16 -1.13
N LEU A 122 0.02 10.53 -1.87
CA LEU A 122 -0.31 11.92 -2.16
C LEU A 122 -0.56 12.72 -0.89
N ARG A 123 -1.16 12.10 0.14
CA ARG A 123 -1.35 12.71 1.46
C ARG A 123 -0.06 13.12 2.17
N GLN A 124 1.09 12.56 1.79
CA GLN A 124 2.38 12.98 2.33
C GLN A 124 2.85 14.34 1.81
N TYR A 125 2.38 14.73 0.63
CA TYR A 125 2.87 15.90 -0.09
C TYR A 125 1.81 16.99 -0.28
N TYR A 126 0.52 16.61 -0.27
CA TYR A 126 -0.60 17.50 -0.50
C TYR A 126 -1.53 17.57 0.72
N GLU A 127 -1.63 18.76 1.30
CA GLU A 127 -2.63 19.11 2.31
C GLU A 127 -3.90 19.60 1.61
N GLY A 128 -4.81 18.69 1.30
CA GLY A 128 -6.04 18.99 0.55
C GLY A 128 -7.27 18.32 1.13
N ALA A 129 -8.44 18.77 0.66
CA ALA A 129 -9.69 18.09 1.00
C ALA A 129 -9.63 16.64 0.51
N ALA A 130 -10.09 15.74 1.36
CA ALA A 130 -9.95 14.30 1.19
C ALA A 130 -10.47 13.79 -0.18
N TRP A 131 -11.59 14.36 -0.66
CA TRP A 131 -12.16 14.10 -1.98
C TRP A 131 -11.28 14.54 -3.16
N GLN A 132 -10.58 15.68 -3.03
CA GLN A 132 -9.67 16.16 -4.08
C GLN A 132 -8.47 15.22 -4.23
N ILE A 133 -7.94 14.73 -3.11
CA ILE A 133 -6.83 13.78 -3.11
C ILE A 133 -7.26 12.46 -3.75
N THR A 134 -8.44 11.93 -3.42
CA THR A 134 -8.98 10.72 -4.07
C THR A 134 -9.13 10.91 -5.59
N LYS A 135 -9.63 12.07 -6.04
CA LYS A 135 -9.75 12.38 -7.47
C LYS A 135 -8.38 12.44 -8.17
N LEU A 136 -7.39 13.08 -7.55
CA LEU A 136 -6.01 13.11 -8.05
C LEU A 136 -5.40 11.71 -8.09
N SER A 137 -5.67 10.87 -7.10
CA SER A 137 -5.21 9.48 -7.04
C SER A 137 -5.75 8.64 -8.21
N TRP A 138 -7.01 8.86 -8.59
CA TRP A 138 -7.59 8.26 -9.79
C TRP A 138 -6.94 8.76 -11.09
N MET A 139 -6.68 10.06 -11.20
CA MET A 139 -5.98 10.63 -12.36
C MET A 139 -4.56 10.09 -12.50
N GLN A 140 -3.86 9.90 -11.38
CA GLN A 140 -2.50 9.34 -11.36
C GLN A 140 -2.42 7.92 -11.91
N LEU A 141 -3.49 7.12 -11.82
CA LEU A 141 -3.52 5.79 -12.45
C LEU A 141 -3.22 5.84 -13.95
N PHE A 142 -3.68 6.90 -14.62
CA PHE A 142 -3.50 7.09 -16.05
C PHE A 142 -2.23 7.87 -16.39
N MET A 143 -1.76 8.75 -15.49
CA MET A 143 -0.56 9.55 -15.70
C MET A 143 0.73 8.77 -15.44
N SER A 144 0.69 7.74 -14.59
CA SER A 144 1.87 6.96 -14.19
C SER A 144 1.73 5.45 -14.46
N PRO A 145 1.42 5.01 -15.71
CA PRO A 145 1.15 3.61 -16.01
C PRO A 145 2.35 2.69 -15.73
N LYS A 146 3.59 3.19 -15.92
CA LYS A 146 4.81 2.43 -15.61
C LYS A 146 4.92 2.11 -14.12
N ALA A 147 4.60 3.08 -13.26
CA ALA A 147 4.61 2.90 -11.82
C ALA A 147 3.56 1.88 -11.36
N ASN A 148 2.36 1.95 -11.95
CA ASN A 148 1.28 1.03 -11.68
C ASN A 148 1.61 -0.41 -12.12
N ILE A 149 2.23 -0.59 -13.28
CA ILE A 149 2.69 -1.91 -13.73
C ILE A 149 3.74 -2.48 -12.77
N GLY A 150 4.72 -1.66 -12.36
CA GLY A 150 5.72 -2.09 -11.37
C GLY A 150 5.09 -2.50 -10.03
N THR A 151 4.10 -1.74 -9.58
CA THR A 151 3.30 -2.05 -8.38
C THR A 151 2.64 -3.43 -8.48
N LEU A 152 1.99 -3.70 -9.63
CA LEU A 152 1.25 -4.93 -9.86
C LEU A 152 2.18 -6.13 -9.98
N LEU A 153 3.30 -5.99 -10.68
CA LEU A 153 4.30 -7.05 -10.79
C LEU A 153 4.86 -7.42 -9.41
N LEU A 154 5.19 -6.43 -8.59
CA LEU A 154 5.69 -6.70 -7.24
C LEU A 154 4.59 -7.33 -6.36
N GLY A 155 3.35 -6.83 -6.43
CA GLY A 155 2.21 -7.42 -5.73
C GLY A 155 1.96 -8.88 -6.15
N PHE A 156 2.10 -9.18 -7.44
CA PHE A 156 1.99 -10.54 -7.98
C PHE A 156 3.12 -11.45 -7.49
N ILE A 157 4.37 -10.98 -7.51
CA ILE A 157 5.52 -11.73 -6.97
C ILE A 157 5.33 -12.02 -5.49
N LEU A 158 4.96 -11.01 -4.69
CA LEU A 158 4.65 -11.19 -3.27
C LEU A 158 3.49 -12.17 -3.07
N GLY A 159 2.47 -12.12 -3.91
CA GLY A 159 1.36 -13.08 -3.93
C GLY A 159 1.83 -14.52 -4.19
N LEU A 160 2.68 -14.74 -5.19
CA LEU A 160 3.24 -16.08 -5.47
C LEU A 160 4.09 -16.61 -4.32
N VAL A 161 4.97 -15.76 -3.77
CA VAL A 161 5.79 -16.14 -2.61
C VAL A 161 4.91 -16.44 -1.39
N SER A 162 3.78 -15.76 -1.24
CA SER A 162 2.86 -15.98 -0.11
C SER A 162 2.18 -17.34 -0.14
N LEU A 163 2.06 -17.98 -1.31
CA LEU A 163 1.52 -19.34 -1.43
C LEU A 163 2.46 -20.38 -0.82
N GLN A 164 3.77 -20.17 -0.94
CA GLN A 164 4.79 -21.08 -0.42
C GLN A 164 5.25 -20.71 0.99
N PHE A 165 5.31 -19.41 1.28
CA PHE A 165 5.82 -18.87 2.53
C PHE A 165 4.93 -17.72 3.05
N PRO A 166 3.69 -18.01 3.46
CA PRO A 166 2.73 -16.98 3.88
C PRO A 166 3.24 -16.14 5.05
N ALA A 167 3.95 -16.77 6.00
CA ALA A 167 4.53 -16.08 7.15
C ALA A 167 5.62 -15.07 6.75
N ILE A 168 6.48 -15.40 5.77
CA ILE A 168 7.59 -14.51 5.35
C ILE A 168 7.04 -13.29 4.64
N VAL A 169 6.08 -13.48 3.75
CA VAL A 169 5.42 -12.36 3.04
C VAL A 169 4.60 -11.52 3.99
N PHE A 170 3.93 -12.14 4.96
CA PHE A 170 3.21 -11.39 5.98
C PHE A 170 4.15 -10.55 6.85
N LEU A 171 5.36 -11.02 7.14
CA LEU A 171 6.36 -10.35 7.99
C LEU A 171 7.27 -9.33 7.29
N THR A 172 7.39 -9.37 5.96
CA THR A 172 8.31 -8.49 5.22
C THR A 172 7.70 -7.83 3.98
N GLY A 173 6.59 -8.36 3.49
CA GLY A 173 6.01 -7.99 2.20
C GLY A 173 5.53 -6.55 2.15
N TRP A 174 4.84 -6.04 3.18
CA TRP A 174 4.32 -4.66 3.15
C TRP A 174 5.43 -3.62 3.19
N ALA A 175 6.48 -3.84 3.98
CA ALA A 175 7.58 -2.90 4.07
C ALA A 175 8.44 -2.88 2.80
N ILE A 176 8.68 -4.04 2.18
CA ILE A 176 9.35 -4.14 0.87
C ILE A 176 8.49 -3.45 -0.20
N TRP A 177 7.19 -3.72 -0.19
CA TRP A 177 6.25 -3.13 -1.13
C TRP A 177 6.24 -1.60 -1.00
N ILE A 178 6.11 -1.05 0.19
CA ILE A 178 6.14 0.41 0.42
C ILE A 178 7.46 1.04 -0.03
N SER A 179 8.61 0.44 0.29
CA SER A 179 9.91 0.97 -0.11
C SER A 179 10.06 1.04 -1.63
N PHE A 180 9.69 -0.03 -2.31
CA PHE A 180 9.71 -0.09 -3.78
C PHE A 180 8.73 0.91 -4.40
N MET A 181 7.54 1.02 -3.83
CA MET A 181 6.51 1.95 -4.29
C MET A 181 6.94 3.40 -4.12
N THR A 182 7.45 3.75 -2.95
CA THR A 182 7.93 5.11 -2.66
C THR A 182 9.05 5.50 -3.63
N SER A 183 9.98 4.58 -3.91
CA SER A 183 11.04 4.77 -4.92
C SER A 183 10.50 5.03 -6.32
N ILE A 184 9.56 4.19 -6.79
CA ILE A 184 8.99 4.29 -8.13
C ILE A 184 8.17 5.57 -8.29
N TYR A 185 7.28 5.85 -7.35
CA TYR A 185 6.39 7.00 -7.43
C TYR A 185 7.15 8.30 -7.26
N TYR A 186 8.15 8.37 -6.35
CA TYR A 186 9.03 9.54 -6.23
C TYR A 186 9.74 9.84 -7.56
N LYS A 187 10.27 8.82 -8.23
CA LYS A 187 10.95 8.97 -9.53
C LYS A 187 10.00 9.41 -10.65
N GLU A 188 8.79 8.87 -10.68
CA GLU A 188 7.82 9.24 -11.72
C GLU A 188 7.22 10.64 -11.47
N TRP A 189 7.01 11.01 -10.20
CA TRP A 189 6.47 12.33 -9.84
C TRP A 189 7.47 13.46 -10.03
N THR A 190 8.75 13.24 -9.74
CA THR A 190 9.81 14.19 -10.11
C THR A 190 9.93 14.33 -11.63
N ARG A 191 9.74 13.26 -12.39
CA ARG A 191 9.71 13.31 -13.86
C ARG A 191 8.50 14.08 -14.41
N LEU A 192 7.36 14.02 -13.71
CA LEU A 192 6.12 14.69 -14.07
C LEU A 192 5.99 16.10 -13.47
N GLU A 193 7.02 16.61 -12.78
CA GLU A 193 7.04 17.92 -12.11
C GLU A 193 5.89 18.11 -11.10
N ILE A 194 5.43 17.01 -10.50
CA ILE A 194 4.36 17.01 -9.48
C ILE A 194 4.95 17.35 -8.09
N ILE A 195 6.23 17.03 -7.89
CA ILE A 195 7.06 17.31 -6.70
C ILE A 195 8.44 17.71 -7.21
#